data_AF-A0A3N5YW45-F1
#
_entry.id   AF-A0A3N5YW45-F1
#
_cell.length_a   1.000
_cell.length_b   1.000
_cell.length_c   1.000
_cell.angle_alpha   90.00
_cell.angle_beta   90.00
_cell.angle_gamma   90.00
#
_symmetry.space_group_name_H-M   'P 1'
#
loop_
_entity.id
_entity.type
_entity.pdbx_description
1 polymer ?
#
loop_
_entity_poly.entity_id
_entity_poly.type
_entity_poly.pdbx_seq_one_letter_code
_entity_poly.pdbx_strand_id
1 'polypeptide(L)'
;MNDRPGMGYGSALGAAALAALAAAASLVFVYATNPTFWPPLQLIPSLGSGFYPVEQNEGGAFCWMGAMAELRLEGLDRRVAWACDIRVRGGRPPSASQPMFTVAADGRVLASAGVTNVPAHVTFTVPVQQERRGVTLTFTTSSTFTPGTGDTRNLGVVVEDLACRPAAGIPLPPRGALGRASLAGAVMGAGFGLLQITPGTAVGASVAVAALQAIPLALGAAPYAVLGTAAVWMAVVLATLLVAGVRLAGRLRGVPLRNTGRFVAAFTAAVLYLKVLVLLHPETAAATPAAATLRVFLDDRALEVTRAALNAAIGLLLYRLGCGLLGDRLAAAGGAVIYQLAPGSFGGGLAGQSTALVAPLIVLAAAGTIRLAARKETRRLSLVLAAWGFAALVGGAWLSRPEMAYPVTVYPPLALAAAAGAAWGWSIGRLGARVTTSIVLSGVLWAAAVAWLSEV
;
A
#
# COMPACT_ATOMS: atom_id res chain seq x y z
N MET A 1 -8.00 0.93 -43.83
CA MET A 1 -8.46 0.50 -42.48
C MET A 1 -9.37 1.62 -41.98
N ASN A 2 -10.69 1.46 -42.07
CA ASN A 2 -11.65 2.50 -41.67
C ASN A 2 -11.70 2.55 -40.14
N ASP A 3 -10.93 3.45 -39.54
CA ASP A 3 -11.17 3.89 -38.18
C ASP A 3 -12.59 4.46 -38.14
N ARG A 4 -13.52 3.74 -37.51
CA ARG A 4 -14.84 4.30 -37.19
C ARG A 4 -14.62 5.22 -35.98
N PRO A 5 -14.61 6.55 -36.14
CA PRO A 5 -14.22 7.49 -35.08
C PRO A 5 -15.13 7.46 -33.82
N GLY A 6 -16.23 6.69 -33.82
CA GLY A 6 -17.16 6.60 -32.69
C GLY A 6 -16.92 5.48 -31.68
N MET A 7 -16.11 4.45 -31.99
CA MET A 7 -16.13 3.21 -31.18
C MET A 7 -15.42 3.33 -29.82
N GLY A 8 -14.50 4.29 -29.65
CA GLY A 8 -13.70 4.43 -28.43
C GLY A 8 -14.40 5.10 -27.25
N TYR A 9 -15.43 5.92 -27.50
CA TYR A 9 -16.11 6.67 -26.43
C TYR A 9 -17.09 5.80 -25.65
N GLY A 10 -17.80 4.90 -26.34
CA GLY A 10 -18.74 3.99 -25.69
C GLY A 10 -18.05 3.03 -24.71
N SER A 11 -16.88 2.49 -25.06
CA SER A 11 -16.12 1.62 -24.17
C SER A 11 -15.58 2.35 -22.94
N ALA A 12 -15.14 3.60 -23.10
CA ALA A 12 -14.67 4.43 -21.98
C ALA A 12 -15.79 4.75 -20.99
N LEU A 13 -16.98 5.15 -21.48
CA LEU A 13 -18.15 5.40 -20.63
C LEU A 13 -18.62 4.14 -19.92
N GLY A 14 -18.72 3.01 -20.63
CA GLY A 14 -19.11 1.73 -20.04
C GLY A 14 -18.14 1.25 -18.96
N ALA A 15 -16.83 1.30 -19.24
CA ALA A 15 -15.81 0.95 -18.26
C ALA A 15 -15.83 1.88 -17.03
N ALA A 16 -15.99 3.19 -17.24
CA ALA A 16 -16.09 4.17 -16.16
C ALA A 16 -17.30 3.92 -15.25
N ALA A 17 -18.49 3.72 -15.84
CA ALA A 17 -19.71 3.47 -15.07
C ALA A 17 -19.62 2.18 -14.25
N LEU A 18 -19.15 1.08 -14.86
CA LEU A 18 -18.98 -0.20 -14.17
C LEU A 18 -17.93 -0.11 -13.05
N ALA A 19 -16.82 0.59 -13.28
CA ALA A 19 -15.79 0.80 -12.27
C ALA A 19 -16.29 1.65 -11.10
N ALA A 20 -17.10 2.67 -11.36
CA ALA A 20 -17.71 3.49 -10.32
C ALA A 20 -18.62 2.67 -9.41
N LEU A 21 -19.51 1.88 -10.01
CA LEU A 21 -20.42 1.00 -9.28
C LEU A 21 -19.67 -0.09 -8.51
N ALA A 22 -18.67 -0.72 -9.13
CA ALA A 22 -17.83 -1.71 -8.49
C ALA A 22 -17.06 -1.12 -7.30
N ALA A 23 -16.54 0.10 -7.43
CA ALA A 23 -15.84 0.79 -6.33
C ALA A 23 -16.78 1.08 -5.16
N ALA A 24 -17.99 1.59 -5.45
CA ALA A 24 -19.00 1.85 -4.42
C ALA A 24 -19.40 0.55 -3.69
N ALA A 25 -19.76 -0.49 -4.44
CA ALA A 25 -20.18 -1.77 -3.89
C ALA A 25 -19.06 -2.44 -3.08
N SER A 26 -17.83 -2.44 -3.60
CA SER A 26 -16.67 -3.00 -2.90
C SER A 26 -16.34 -2.21 -1.64
N LEU A 27 -16.43 -0.88 -1.67
CA LEU A 27 -16.22 -0.05 -0.47
C LEU A 27 -17.26 -0.36 0.60
N VAL A 28 -18.54 -0.48 0.22
CA VAL A 28 -19.59 -0.90 1.15
C VAL A 28 -19.28 -2.27 1.74
N PHE A 29 -18.91 -3.25 0.91
CA PHE A 29 -18.59 -4.60 1.35
C PHE A 29 -17.39 -4.67 2.30
N VAL A 30 -16.26 -4.03 1.93
CA VAL A 30 -15.05 -4.03 2.78
C VAL A 30 -15.32 -3.26 4.08
N TYR A 31 -16.00 -2.13 4.02
CA TYR A 31 -16.35 -1.35 5.22
C TYR A 31 -17.29 -2.12 6.15
N ALA A 32 -18.30 -2.79 5.59
CA ALA A 32 -19.25 -3.61 6.35
C ALA A 32 -18.57 -4.79 7.08
N THR A 33 -17.49 -5.35 6.51
CA THR A 33 -16.74 -6.45 7.12
C THR A 33 -15.71 -5.98 8.14
N ASN A 34 -15.24 -4.72 8.06
CA ASN A 34 -14.25 -4.15 8.97
C ASN A 34 -14.62 -2.71 9.41
N PRO A 35 -15.76 -2.50 10.09
CA PRO A 35 -16.27 -1.16 10.43
C PRO A 35 -15.58 -0.58 11.66
N THR A 36 -14.25 -0.62 11.73
CA THR A 36 -13.49 -0.10 12.86
C THR A 36 -12.90 1.26 12.53
N PHE A 37 -13.17 2.24 13.38
CA PHE A 37 -12.49 3.53 13.36
C PHE A 37 -11.41 3.53 14.43
N TRP A 38 -10.15 3.47 14.00
CA TRP A 38 -8.98 3.60 14.86
C TRP A 38 -8.02 4.59 14.19
N PRO A 39 -8.17 5.90 14.44
CA PRO A 39 -7.25 6.88 13.88
C PRO A 39 -5.88 6.72 14.53
N PRO A 40 -4.80 6.67 13.74
CA PRO A 40 -3.49 6.91 14.31
C PRO A 40 -3.48 8.31 14.95
N LEU A 41 -2.81 8.44 16.10
CA LEU A 41 -2.81 9.70 16.87
C LEU A 41 -2.37 10.91 16.02
N GLN A 42 -1.50 10.70 15.03
CA GLN A 42 -1.02 11.73 14.11
C GLN A 42 -2.16 12.35 13.29
N LEU A 43 -3.25 11.62 13.10
CA LEU A 43 -4.42 12.07 12.35
C LEU A 43 -5.41 12.84 13.23
N ILE A 44 -5.41 12.62 14.56
CA ILE A 44 -6.40 13.25 15.46
C ILE A 44 -6.40 14.79 15.35
N PRO A 45 -5.25 15.50 15.39
CA PRO A 45 -5.24 16.95 15.22
C PRO A 45 -5.73 17.45 13.85
N SER A 46 -5.74 16.60 12.83
CA SER A 46 -6.28 16.94 11.50
C SER A 46 -7.78 16.67 11.36
N LEU A 47 -8.33 15.81 12.22
CA LEU A 47 -9.75 15.48 12.29
C LEU A 47 -10.51 16.36 13.30
N GLY A 48 -9.81 17.21 14.03
CA GLY A 48 -10.34 17.92 15.19
C GLY A 48 -9.56 19.17 15.57
N SER A 49 -9.94 19.76 16.69
CA SER A 49 -9.28 20.93 17.28
C SER A 49 -9.08 20.74 18.78
N GLY A 50 -8.13 21.45 19.37
CA GLY A 50 -7.83 21.36 20.82
C GLY A 50 -6.90 20.20 21.20
N PHE A 51 -6.42 19.44 20.22
CA PHE A 51 -5.31 18.49 20.38
C PHE A 51 -3.99 19.15 19.99
N TYR A 52 -2.97 18.99 20.82
CA TYR A 52 -1.61 19.38 20.51
C TYR A 52 -0.94 18.33 19.57
N PRO A 53 0.19 18.67 18.92
CA PRO A 53 0.94 17.72 18.11
C PRO A 53 1.30 16.44 18.88
N VAL A 54 1.41 15.33 18.15
CA VAL A 54 1.81 14.04 18.72
C VAL A 54 3.25 14.10 19.24
N GLU A 55 3.44 13.54 20.42
CA GLU A 55 4.72 13.35 21.09
C GLU A 55 5.01 11.85 21.22
N GLN A 56 6.27 11.50 21.47
CA GLN A 56 6.69 10.12 21.75
C GLN A 56 7.39 10.06 23.09
N ASN A 57 7.18 8.95 23.81
CA ASN A 57 7.94 8.57 25.00
C ASN A 57 8.17 7.05 25.01
N GLU A 58 8.72 6.53 26.11
CA GLU A 58 8.93 5.09 26.32
C GLU A 58 7.64 4.26 26.26
N GLY A 59 6.49 4.87 26.55
CA GLY A 59 5.16 4.25 26.50
C GLY A 59 4.48 4.29 25.12
N GLY A 60 5.10 4.92 24.13
CA GLY A 60 4.59 5.03 22.76
C GLY A 60 4.26 6.46 22.34
N ALA A 61 3.48 6.57 21.26
CA ALA A 61 2.97 7.85 20.79
C ALA A 61 1.79 8.29 21.66
N PHE A 62 1.69 9.59 21.92
CA PHE A 62 0.56 10.20 22.62
C PHE A 62 0.33 11.63 22.09
N CYS A 63 -0.84 12.21 22.35
CA CYS A 63 -1.03 13.64 22.15
C CYS A 63 -1.65 14.27 23.40
N TRP A 64 -1.28 15.52 23.66
CA TRP A 64 -1.92 16.28 24.72
C TRP A 64 -3.23 16.89 24.22
N MET A 65 -4.22 16.91 25.09
CA MET A 65 -5.44 17.70 24.91
C MET A 65 -5.30 19.02 25.68
N GLY A 66 -5.92 20.10 25.19
CA GLY A 66 -6.14 21.32 25.95
C GLY A 66 -7.25 21.18 27.01
N ALA A 67 -7.84 22.30 27.42
CA ALA A 67 -9.02 22.30 28.30
C ALA A 67 -10.25 21.62 27.65
N MET A 68 -10.36 21.78 26.34
CA MET A 68 -11.42 21.23 25.50
C MET A 68 -10.81 20.82 24.16
N ALA A 69 -11.27 19.69 23.62
CA ALA A 69 -11.01 19.28 22.26
C ALA A 69 -12.29 18.79 21.58
N GLU A 70 -12.32 18.95 20.27
CA GLU A 70 -13.41 18.48 19.42
C GLU A 70 -12.85 17.56 18.35
N LEU A 71 -13.49 16.43 18.12
CA LEU A 71 -13.21 15.51 17.02
C LEU A 71 -14.46 15.35 16.17
N ARG A 72 -14.34 15.64 14.87
CA ARG A 72 -15.47 15.60 13.93
C ARG A 72 -15.35 14.36 13.06
N LEU A 73 -16.28 13.42 13.24
CA LEU A 73 -16.37 12.22 12.41
C LEU A 73 -17.45 12.42 11.36
N GLU A 74 -17.11 13.19 10.32
CA GLU A 74 -18.06 13.55 9.27
C GLU A 74 -18.59 12.30 8.55
N GLY A 75 -19.92 12.20 8.49
CA GLY A 75 -20.58 11.09 7.80
C GLY A 75 -20.53 9.74 8.50
N LEU A 76 -20.09 9.67 9.78
CA LEU A 76 -20.26 8.48 10.62
C LEU A 76 -21.73 8.00 10.55
N ASP A 77 -21.95 6.74 10.24
CA ASP A 77 -23.31 6.20 10.11
C ASP A 77 -23.94 5.94 11.47
N ARG A 78 -24.84 6.85 11.90
CA ARG A 78 -25.54 6.79 13.18
C ARG A 78 -26.87 6.08 13.12
N ARG A 79 -27.15 5.31 12.07
CA ARG A 79 -28.26 4.34 12.08
C ARG A 79 -27.98 3.15 13.01
N VAL A 80 -26.71 2.98 13.39
CA VAL A 80 -26.26 2.03 14.41
C VAL A 80 -25.59 2.77 15.56
N ALA A 81 -25.62 2.20 16.76
CA ALA A 81 -24.86 2.71 17.89
C ALA A 81 -23.37 2.37 17.71
N TRP A 82 -22.49 3.23 18.22
CA TRP A 82 -21.04 2.99 18.19
C TRP A 82 -20.49 2.90 19.60
N ALA A 83 -19.88 1.77 19.92
CA ALA A 83 -19.11 1.58 21.14
C ALA A 83 -17.71 2.13 20.92
N CYS A 84 -17.33 3.13 21.71
CA CYS A 84 -16.04 3.77 21.65
C CYS A 84 -15.28 3.56 22.96
N ASP A 85 -13.97 3.58 22.85
CA ASP A 85 -13.03 3.49 23.95
C ASP A 85 -11.91 4.49 23.70
N ILE A 86 -11.56 5.26 24.73
CA ILE A 86 -10.44 6.19 24.69
C ILE A 86 -9.51 5.90 25.86
N ARG A 87 -8.23 5.72 25.55
CA ARG A 87 -7.19 5.51 26.55
C ARG A 87 -6.55 6.85 26.90
N VAL A 88 -6.70 7.26 28.16
CA VAL A 88 -6.28 8.58 28.65
C VAL A 88 -5.53 8.48 29.97
N ARG A 89 -4.68 9.47 30.24
CA ARG A 89 -4.05 9.69 31.57
C ARG A 89 -3.89 11.18 31.86
N GLY A 90 -3.76 11.56 33.12
CA GLY A 90 -3.56 12.95 33.55
C GLY A 90 -2.21 13.51 33.10
N GLY A 91 -1.13 12.71 33.18
CA GLY A 91 0.23 13.11 32.81
C GLY A 91 0.83 14.25 33.66
N ARG A 92 0.32 14.45 34.87
CA ARG A 92 0.59 15.63 35.70
C ARG A 92 1.72 15.40 36.70
N PRO A 93 2.44 16.45 37.14
CA PRO A 93 3.33 16.34 38.28
C PRO A 93 2.54 15.97 39.55
N PRO A 94 3.17 15.33 40.55
CA PRO A 94 2.49 14.93 41.79
C PRO A 94 1.83 16.07 42.57
N SER A 95 2.30 17.31 42.38
CA SER A 95 1.77 18.52 43.03
C SER A 95 0.48 19.06 42.39
N ALA A 96 0.12 18.61 41.19
CA ALA A 96 -1.07 19.08 40.48
C ALA A 96 -2.28 18.18 40.74
N SER A 97 -3.46 18.79 40.90
CA SER A 97 -4.72 18.06 41.05
C SER A 97 -5.04 17.22 39.81
N GLN A 98 -5.51 15.99 40.04
CA GLN A 98 -5.93 15.08 38.98
C GLN A 98 -7.26 15.56 38.38
N PRO A 99 -7.40 15.59 37.05
CA PRO A 99 -8.58 16.16 36.39
C PRO A 99 -9.74 15.16 36.31
N MET A 100 -10.95 15.71 36.18
CA MET A 100 -12.09 14.99 35.64
C MET A 100 -12.09 15.09 34.12
N PHE A 101 -12.17 13.95 33.43
CA PHE A 101 -12.31 13.88 31.98
C PHE A 101 -13.76 13.56 31.61
N THR A 102 -14.33 14.33 30.70
CA THR A 102 -15.73 14.14 30.25
C THR A 102 -15.79 14.08 28.73
N VAL A 103 -16.53 13.09 28.23
CA VAL A 103 -16.81 12.89 26.81
C VAL A 103 -18.27 13.21 26.55
N ALA A 104 -18.55 14.01 25.52
CA ALA A 104 -19.88 14.31 25.03
C ALA A 104 -19.97 14.06 23.52
N ALA A 105 -21.15 13.73 23.03
CA ALA A 105 -21.48 13.68 21.61
C ALA A 105 -22.59 14.68 21.32
N ASP A 106 -22.32 15.62 20.40
CA ASP A 106 -23.22 16.69 20.00
C ASP A 106 -23.80 17.46 21.21
N GLY A 107 -22.93 17.75 22.18
CA GLY A 107 -23.28 18.46 23.42
C GLY A 107 -23.91 17.59 24.53
N ARG A 108 -24.22 16.31 24.27
CA ARG A 108 -24.75 15.40 25.30
C ARG A 108 -23.63 14.59 25.95
N VAL A 109 -23.45 14.71 27.26
CA VAL A 109 -22.47 13.93 28.02
C VAL A 109 -22.75 12.43 27.88
N LEU A 110 -21.72 11.67 27.51
CA LEU A 110 -21.76 10.22 27.34
C LEU A 110 -21.01 9.47 28.44
N ALA A 111 -19.90 10.04 28.92
CA ALA A 111 -19.11 9.46 30.01
C ALA A 111 -18.35 10.57 30.76
N SER A 112 -18.06 10.33 32.04
CA SER A 112 -17.19 11.16 32.87
C SER A 112 -16.39 10.26 33.80
N ALA A 113 -15.09 10.52 33.93
CA ALA A 113 -14.16 9.67 34.68
C ALA A 113 -13.04 10.48 35.35
N GLY A 114 -12.68 10.07 36.57
CA GLY A 114 -11.47 10.54 37.26
C GLY A 114 -10.25 9.91 36.63
N VAL A 115 -9.37 10.74 36.07
CA VAL A 115 -8.19 10.26 35.36
C VAL A 115 -6.97 10.53 36.22
N THR A 116 -6.17 9.49 36.47
CA THR A 116 -4.91 9.58 37.23
C THR A 116 -3.71 9.60 36.27
N ASN A 117 -2.48 9.62 36.79
CA ASN A 117 -1.28 9.48 35.95
C ASN A 117 -1.09 8.07 35.36
N VAL A 118 -1.88 7.09 35.79
CA VAL A 118 -1.93 5.74 35.21
C VAL A 118 -2.92 5.73 34.04
N PRO A 119 -2.56 5.17 32.87
CA PRO A 119 -3.49 5.01 31.75
C PRO A 119 -4.79 4.32 32.16
N ALA A 120 -5.92 4.92 31.80
CA ALA A 120 -7.25 4.40 32.03
C ALA A 120 -8.06 4.43 30.73
N HIS A 121 -8.89 3.40 30.55
CA HIS A 121 -9.83 3.27 29.44
C HIS A 121 -11.18 3.88 29.83
N VAL A 122 -11.63 4.88 29.09
CA VAL A 122 -12.95 5.50 29.26
C VAL A 122 -13.84 5.03 28.12
N THR A 123 -14.74 4.10 28.43
CA THR A 123 -15.69 3.55 27.47
C THR A 123 -16.96 4.39 27.40
N PHE A 124 -17.50 4.59 26.20
CA PHE A 124 -18.75 5.30 25.99
C PHE A 124 -19.46 4.82 24.73
N THR A 125 -20.77 5.06 24.63
CA THR A 125 -21.56 4.68 23.46
C THR A 125 -22.15 5.91 22.79
N VAL A 126 -21.82 6.12 21.51
CA VAL A 126 -22.48 7.11 20.67
C VAL A 126 -23.84 6.55 20.26
N PRO A 127 -24.96 7.21 20.62
CA PRO A 127 -26.29 6.68 20.37
C PRO A 127 -26.69 6.77 18.90
N VAL A 128 -27.64 5.91 18.52
CA VAL A 128 -28.34 5.97 17.23
C VAL A 128 -29.01 7.33 17.05
N GLN A 129 -28.85 7.93 15.88
CA GLN A 129 -29.62 9.07 15.38
C GLN A 129 -29.92 8.84 13.90
N GLN A 130 -31.17 8.52 13.57
CA GLN A 130 -31.55 8.20 12.18
C GLN A 130 -31.57 9.43 11.26
N GLU A 131 -31.89 10.61 11.81
CA GLU A 131 -32.05 11.85 11.06
C GLU A 131 -30.72 12.56 10.76
N ARG A 132 -29.67 12.27 11.53
CA ARG A 132 -28.38 12.96 11.43
C ARG A 132 -27.24 11.97 11.23
N ARG A 133 -26.38 12.26 10.26
CA ARG A 133 -25.13 11.52 10.02
C ARG A 133 -23.96 12.33 10.57
N GLY A 134 -22.90 11.63 10.94
CA GLY A 134 -21.75 12.22 11.61
C GLY A 134 -21.99 12.45 13.10
N VAL A 135 -20.89 12.69 13.81
CA VAL A 135 -20.89 13.04 15.23
C VAL A 135 -19.76 14.03 15.50
N THR A 136 -20.03 14.99 16.37
CA THR A 136 -18.97 15.79 17.00
C THR A 136 -18.74 15.25 18.41
N LEU A 137 -17.58 14.65 18.64
CA LEU A 137 -17.15 14.24 19.97
C LEU A 137 -16.44 15.41 20.63
N THR A 138 -16.93 15.82 21.78
CA THR A 138 -16.34 16.87 22.60
C THR A 138 -15.72 16.24 23.83
N PHE A 139 -14.44 16.53 24.04
CA PHE A 139 -13.66 16.09 25.18
C PHE A 139 -13.36 17.30 26.04
N THR A 140 -13.59 17.21 27.34
CA THR A 140 -13.34 18.30 28.28
C THR A 140 -12.60 17.78 29.51
N THR A 141 -11.74 18.61 30.06
CA THR A 141 -11.06 18.37 31.34
C THR A 141 -11.47 19.44 32.34
N SER A 142 -11.68 19.08 33.60
CA SER A 142 -12.09 20.03 34.63
C SER A 142 -11.00 21.04 35.00
N SER A 143 -9.74 20.71 34.74
CA SER A 143 -8.59 21.61 34.97
C SER A 143 -7.51 21.36 33.92
N THR A 144 -6.61 22.33 33.76
CA THR A 144 -5.37 22.21 32.97
C THR A 144 -4.18 22.61 33.83
N PHE A 145 -2.96 22.24 33.42
CA PHE A 145 -1.73 22.73 34.03
C PHE A 145 -0.72 23.15 32.95
N THR A 146 0.18 24.05 33.31
CA THR A 146 1.30 24.46 32.46
C THR A 146 2.57 23.86 33.07
N PRO A 147 3.31 22.98 32.37
CA PRO A 147 4.44 22.26 32.95
C PRO A 147 5.56 23.15 33.49
N GLY A 148 5.78 24.34 32.91
CA GLY A 148 6.80 25.28 33.37
C GLY A 148 7.20 26.29 32.29
N THR A 149 8.31 27.01 32.50
CA THR A 149 8.76 28.08 31.59
C THR A 149 9.19 27.60 30.20
N GLY A 150 9.55 26.31 30.06
CA GLY A 150 9.93 25.70 28.77
C GLY A 150 8.75 25.23 27.92
N ASP A 151 7.57 25.04 28.50
CA ASP A 151 6.36 24.61 27.81
C ASP A 151 5.16 25.41 28.33
N THR A 152 4.75 26.40 27.54
CA THR A 152 3.67 27.34 27.88
C THR A 152 2.27 26.82 27.53
N ARG A 153 2.16 25.58 27.04
CA ARG A 153 0.86 24.99 26.69
C ARG A 153 0.02 24.70 27.93
N ASN A 154 -1.30 24.89 27.81
CA ASN A 154 -2.26 24.51 28.84
C ASN A 154 -2.68 23.05 28.64
N LEU A 155 -2.01 22.15 29.34
CA LEU A 155 -2.16 20.71 29.17
C LEU A 155 -3.28 20.17 30.06
N GLY A 156 -4.23 19.47 29.43
CA GLY A 156 -5.38 18.85 30.08
C GLY A 156 -5.11 17.42 30.49
N VAL A 157 -5.32 16.50 29.55
CA VAL A 157 -5.03 15.07 29.67
C VAL A 157 -4.19 14.62 28.47
N VAL A 158 -3.48 13.52 28.65
CA VAL A 158 -2.81 12.77 27.59
C VAL A 158 -3.80 11.79 26.98
N VAL A 159 -3.91 11.79 25.66
CA VAL A 159 -4.63 10.80 24.87
C VAL A 159 -3.63 9.87 24.22
N GLU A 160 -3.76 8.57 24.50
CA GLU A 160 -2.87 7.52 23.98
C GLU A 160 -3.55 6.71 22.88
N ASP A 161 -4.87 6.56 22.94
CA ASP A 161 -5.61 5.81 21.94
C ASP A 161 -7.08 6.22 21.88
N LEU A 162 -7.71 6.08 20.72
CA LEU A 162 -9.14 6.22 20.50
C LEU A 162 -9.59 5.18 19.47
N ALA A 163 -10.54 4.35 19.85
CA ALA A 163 -11.15 3.37 18.95
C ALA A 163 -12.68 3.43 19.04
N CYS A 164 -13.34 3.28 17.90
CA CYS A 164 -14.79 3.15 17.81
C CYS A 164 -15.16 1.99 16.88
N ARG A 165 -16.18 1.22 17.28
CA ARG A 165 -16.75 0.12 16.50
C ARG A 165 -18.28 0.14 16.60
N PRO A 166 -19.02 -0.33 15.59
CA PRO A 166 -20.47 -0.46 15.73
C PRO A 166 -20.79 -1.45 16.86
N ALA A 167 -21.70 -1.06 17.74
CA ALA A 167 -22.17 -1.90 18.83
C ALA A 167 -23.13 -3.00 18.33
N ALA A 168 -23.88 -2.73 17.26
CA ALA A 168 -24.75 -3.67 16.58
C ALA A 168 -25.03 -3.22 15.14
N GLY A 169 -25.39 -4.15 14.25
CA GLY A 169 -25.76 -3.85 12.86
C GLY A 169 -24.58 -3.58 11.92
N ILE A 170 -24.91 -3.32 10.65
CA ILE A 170 -23.93 -3.08 9.58
C ILE A 170 -23.93 -1.59 9.22
N PRO A 171 -22.92 -0.81 9.62
CA PRO A 171 -22.84 0.59 9.22
C PRO A 171 -22.46 0.71 7.73
N LEU A 172 -22.88 1.81 7.10
CA LEU A 172 -22.41 2.20 5.78
C LEU A 172 -21.24 3.18 5.87
N PRO A 173 -20.31 3.16 4.90
CA PRO A 173 -19.24 4.14 4.84
C PRO A 173 -19.79 5.56 4.62
N PRO A 174 -19.05 6.61 5.00
CA PRO A 174 -19.41 8.00 4.72
C PRO A 174 -19.69 8.23 3.24
N ARG A 175 -20.76 9.00 2.93
CA ARG A 175 -21.15 9.29 1.53
C ARG A 175 -20.01 9.95 0.75
N GLY A 176 -19.25 10.82 1.39
CA GLY A 176 -18.07 11.45 0.80
C GLY A 176 -16.98 10.44 0.43
N ALA A 177 -16.79 9.37 1.21
CA ALA A 177 -15.86 8.30 0.87
C ALA A 177 -16.38 7.48 -0.32
N LEU A 178 -17.67 7.13 -0.33
CA LEU A 178 -18.31 6.43 -1.45
C LEU A 178 -18.20 7.20 -2.77
N GLY A 179 -18.53 8.49 -2.76
CA GLY A 179 -18.44 9.34 -3.95
C GLY A 179 -17.01 9.43 -4.48
N ARG A 180 -16.02 9.61 -3.60
CA ARG A 180 -14.61 9.69 -3.96
C ARG A 180 -14.07 8.36 -4.51
N ALA A 181 -14.39 7.22 -3.88
CA ALA A 181 -14.02 5.90 -4.39
C ALA A 181 -14.65 5.61 -5.76
N SER A 182 -15.93 5.95 -5.93
CA SER A 182 -16.66 5.81 -7.19
C SER A 182 -16.02 6.65 -8.30
N LEU A 183 -15.71 7.92 -8.01
CA LEU A 183 -15.08 8.82 -8.96
C LEU A 183 -13.67 8.36 -9.35
N ALA A 184 -12.85 7.94 -8.37
CA ALA A 184 -11.51 7.42 -8.65
C ALA A 184 -11.57 6.15 -9.53
N GLY A 185 -12.50 5.23 -9.23
CA GLY A 185 -12.77 4.06 -10.05
C GLY A 185 -13.21 4.43 -11.47
N ALA A 186 -14.14 5.39 -11.60
CA ALA A 186 -14.63 5.88 -12.89
C ALA A 186 -13.51 6.46 -13.76
N VAL A 187 -12.62 7.27 -13.16
CA VAL A 187 -11.50 7.90 -13.84
C VAL A 187 -10.50 6.85 -14.35
N MET A 188 -10.12 5.88 -13.52
CA MET A 188 -9.24 4.78 -13.95
C MET A 188 -9.91 3.94 -15.05
N GLY A 189 -11.20 3.63 -14.92
CA GLY A 189 -11.94 2.88 -15.93
C GLY A 189 -12.07 3.61 -17.27
N ALA A 190 -12.32 4.93 -17.23
CA ALA A 190 -12.29 5.78 -18.42
C ALA A 190 -10.90 5.75 -19.08
N GLY A 191 -9.83 5.86 -18.28
CA GLY A 191 -8.45 5.74 -18.74
C GLY A 191 -8.21 4.43 -19.50
N PHE A 192 -8.64 3.29 -18.95
CA PHE A 192 -8.51 1.99 -19.60
C PHE A 192 -9.34 1.86 -20.88
N GLY A 193 -10.56 2.38 -20.91
CA GLY A 193 -11.37 2.38 -22.12
C GLY A 193 -10.78 3.25 -23.24
N LEU A 194 -10.21 4.42 -22.90
CA LEU A 194 -9.55 5.32 -23.84
C LEU A 194 -8.26 4.76 -24.45
N LEU A 195 -7.65 3.75 -23.81
CA LEU A 195 -6.52 3.02 -24.40
C LEU A 195 -6.94 2.13 -25.58
N GLN A 196 -8.24 1.92 -25.80
CA GLN A 196 -8.74 1.00 -26.83
C GLN A 196 -8.11 -0.40 -26.71
N ILE A 197 -7.99 -0.91 -25.49
CA ILE A 197 -7.80 -2.35 -25.26
C ILE A 197 -9.13 -3.07 -25.54
N THR A 198 -9.11 -4.39 -25.61
CA THR A 198 -10.33 -5.19 -25.79
C THR A 198 -11.36 -4.85 -24.70
N PRO A 199 -12.65 -4.63 -25.04
CA PRO A 199 -13.64 -4.15 -24.07
C PRO A 199 -13.72 -5.01 -22.80
N GLY A 200 -13.69 -6.34 -22.94
CA GLY A 200 -13.70 -7.25 -21.79
C GLY A 200 -12.51 -7.06 -20.85
N THR A 201 -11.32 -6.80 -21.39
CA THR A 201 -10.12 -6.52 -20.58
C THR A 201 -10.18 -5.16 -19.92
N ALA A 202 -10.72 -4.13 -20.61
CA ALA A 202 -10.95 -2.83 -20.00
C ALA A 202 -11.91 -2.93 -18.82
N VAL A 203 -13.07 -3.55 -19.00
CA VAL A 203 -14.06 -3.72 -17.94
C VAL A 203 -13.47 -4.55 -16.79
N GLY A 204 -12.88 -5.71 -17.08
CA GLY A 204 -12.30 -6.59 -16.06
C GLY A 204 -11.19 -5.90 -15.25
N ALA A 205 -10.27 -5.20 -15.90
CA ALA A 205 -9.22 -4.45 -15.21
C ALA A 205 -9.79 -3.30 -14.38
N SER A 206 -10.80 -2.59 -14.90
CA SER A 206 -11.42 -1.46 -14.18
C SER A 206 -12.14 -1.93 -12.92
N VAL A 207 -12.91 -3.03 -13.01
CA VAL A 207 -13.59 -3.63 -11.86
C VAL A 207 -12.60 -4.16 -10.84
N ALA A 208 -11.52 -4.83 -11.28
CA ALA A 208 -10.49 -5.33 -10.38
C ALA A 208 -9.80 -4.20 -9.61
N VAL A 209 -9.39 -3.13 -10.30
CA VAL A 209 -8.79 -1.95 -9.65
C VAL A 209 -9.78 -1.27 -8.71
N ALA A 210 -11.04 -1.13 -9.14
CA ALA A 210 -12.10 -0.54 -8.34
C ALA A 210 -12.38 -1.33 -7.04
N ALA A 211 -12.30 -2.66 -7.09
CA ALA A 211 -12.43 -3.52 -5.92
C ALA A 211 -11.20 -3.43 -5.00
N LEU A 212 -9.99 -3.48 -5.57
CA LEU A 212 -8.76 -3.44 -4.79
C LEU A 212 -8.52 -2.10 -4.09
N GLN A 213 -8.88 -0.97 -4.72
CA GLN A 213 -8.76 0.35 -4.06
C GLN A 213 -9.70 0.50 -2.86
N ALA A 214 -10.79 -0.27 -2.81
CA ALA A 214 -11.74 -0.20 -1.71
C ALA A 214 -11.11 -0.64 -0.37
N ILE A 215 -10.10 -1.51 -0.42
CA ILE A 215 -9.39 -2.01 0.76
C ILE A 215 -8.75 -0.85 1.55
N PRO A 216 -7.76 -0.12 1.02
CA PRO A 216 -7.15 0.99 1.75
C PRO A 216 -8.12 2.17 1.99
N LEU A 217 -9.22 2.28 1.23
CA LEU A 217 -10.19 3.37 1.43
C LEU A 217 -11.21 3.08 2.53
N ALA A 218 -11.45 1.82 2.88
CA ALA A 218 -12.43 1.41 3.87
C ALA A 218 -11.84 1.17 5.27
N LEU A 219 -10.55 0.86 5.37
CA LEU A 219 -9.92 0.44 6.62
C LEU A 219 -9.53 1.62 7.53
N GLY A 220 -9.58 1.38 8.84
CA GLY A 220 -9.16 2.32 9.87
C GLY A 220 -9.83 3.69 9.76
N ALA A 221 -9.03 4.75 9.81
CA ALA A 221 -9.51 6.13 9.67
C ALA A 221 -9.58 6.65 8.23
N ALA A 222 -9.20 5.85 7.22
CA ALA A 222 -9.17 6.28 5.82
C ALA A 222 -10.49 6.87 5.29
N PRO A 223 -11.69 6.34 5.62
CA PRO A 223 -12.95 6.89 5.14
C PRO A 223 -13.21 8.35 5.59
N TYR A 224 -12.62 8.73 6.73
CA TYR A 224 -12.77 10.05 7.35
C TYR A 224 -11.61 10.99 7.03
N ALA A 225 -10.54 10.46 6.44
CA ALA A 225 -9.34 11.22 6.11
C ALA A 225 -9.41 11.87 4.72
N VAL A 226 -8.34 12.61 4.39
CA VAL A 226 -8.11 13.21 3.07
C VAL A 226 -7.75 12.16 2.00
N LEU A 227 -7.51 10.89 2.40
CA LEU A 227 -7.08 9.82 1.48
C LEU A 227 -8.01 9.65 0.29
N GLY A 228 -9.34 9.70 0.48
CA GLY A 228 -10.28 9.62 -0.63
C GLY A 228 -10.08 10.72 -1.68
N THR A 229 -9.68 11.93 -1.26
CA THR A 229 -9.43 13.05 -2.18
C THR A 229 -8.11 12.84 -2.92
N ALA A 230 -7.08 12.35 -2.22
CA ALA A 230 -5.82 11.95 -2.84
C ALA A 230 -6.03 10.82 -3.87
N ALA A 231 -6.91 9.86 -3.58
CA ALA A 231 -7.25 8.76 -4.49
C ALA A 231 -7.83 9.25 -5.83
N VAL A 232 -8.72 10.23 -5.79
CA VAL A 232 -9.28 10.84 -7.02
C VAL A 232 -8.19 11.55 -7.81
N TRP A 233 -7.40 12.41 -7.16
CA TRP A 233 -6.32 13.14 -7.82
C TRP A 233 -5.29 12.21 -8.45
N MET A 234 -4.86 11.17 -7.73
CA MET A 234 -3.94 10.17 -8.24
C MET A 234 -4.51 9.39 -9.43
N ALA A 235 -5.79 9.03 -9.38
CA ALA A 235 -6.47 8.41 -10.52
C ALA A 235 -6.45 9.34 -11.75
N VAL A 236 -6.76 10.62 -11.57
CA VAL A 236 -6.75 11.62 -12.67
C VAL A 236 -5.36 11.75 -13.28
N VAL A 237 -4.33 11.94 -12.45
CA VAL A 237 -2.94 12.09 -12.90
C VAL A 237 -2.47 10.83 -13.63
N LEU A 238 -2.66 9.64 -13.03
CA LEU A 238 -2.17 8.39 -13.62
C LEU A 238 -2.95 8.00 -14.89
N ALA A 239 -4.27 8.18 -14.92
CA ALA A 239 -5.06 7.93 -16.13
C ALA A 239 -4.65 8.87 -17.27
N THR A 240 -4.41 10.15 -16.96
CA THR A 240 -3.97 11.14 -17.95
C THR A 240 -2.58 10.80 -18.50
N LEU A 241 -1.60 10.54 -17.62
CA LEU A 241 -0.25 10.16 -18.00
C LEU A 241 -0.23 8.85 -18.81
N LEU A 242 -1.05 7.87 -18.43
CA LEU A 242 -1.20 6.61 -19.13
C LEU A 242 -1.69 6.82 -20.58
N VAL A 243 -2.79 7.56 -20.76
CA VAL A 243 -3.36 7.82 -22.09
C VAL A 243 -2.40 8.66 -22.94
N ALA A 244 -1.83 9.73 -22.36
CA ALA A 244 -0.87 10.58 -23.04
C ALA A 244 0.40 9.82 -23.44
N GLY A 245 0.97 9.03 -22.53
CA GLY A 245 2.18 8.24 -22.75
C GLY A 245 2.00 7.18 -23.83
N VAL A 246 0.88 6.46 -23.82
CA VAL A 246 0.57 5.46 -24.88
C VAL A 246 0.40 6.14 -26.25
N ARG A 247 -0.28 7.29 -26.31
CA ARG A 247 -0.46 8.05 -27.56
C ARG A 247 0.86 8.61 -28.07
N LEU A 248 1.67 9.21 -27.20
CA LEU A 248 2.98 9.75 -27.54
C LEU A 248 3.91 8.64 -28.03
N ALA A 249 3.97 7.50 -27.34
CA ALA A 249 4.76 6.35 -27.76
C ALA A 249 4.32 5.80 -29.14
N GLY A 250 3.02 5.83 -29.46
CA GLY A 250 2.52 5.49 -30.79
C GLY A 250 2.97 6.49 -31.85
N ARG A 251 2.85 7.80 -31.57
CA ARG A 251 3.29 8.88 -32.47
C ARG A 251 4.79 8.80 -32.76
N LEU A 252 5.62 8.62 -31.74
CA LEU A 252 7.07 8.52 -31.88
C LEU A 252 7.52 7.29 -32.68
N ARG A 253 6.74 6.21 -32.66
CA ARG A 253 7.03 5.00 -33.45
C ARG A 253 6.45 5.04 -34.87
N GLY A 254 5.65 6.05 -35.21
CA GLY A 254 4.89 6.10 -36.46
C GLY A 254 3.81 5.03 -36.59
N VAL A 255 3.61 4.18 -35.57
CA VAL A 255 2.62 3.10 -35.56
C VAL A 255 1.96 2.99 -34.18
N PRO A 256 0.63 2.72 -34.12
CA PRO A 256 -0.06 2.57 -32.85
C PRO A 256 0.53 1.40 -32.05
N LEU A 257 0.61 1.57 -30.72
CA LEU A 257 0.98 0.48 -29.83
C LEU A 257 -0.02 -0.66 -29.98
N ARG A 258 0.46 -1.90 -30.07
CA ARG A 258 -0.38 -3.10 -30.10
C ARG A 258 -1.08 -3.33 -28.75
N ASN A 259 -2.17 -4.10 -28.76
CA ASN A 259 -3.01 -4.37 -27.58
C ASN A 259 -2.21 -4.86 -26.37
N THR A 260 -1.23 -5.75 -26.54
CA THR A 260 -0.37 -6.23 -25.45
C THR A 260 0.41 -5.10 -24.77
N GLY A 261 0.95 -4.15 -25.54
CA GLY A 261 1.67 -3.00 -24.98
C GLY A 261 0.76 -2.04 -24.23
N ARG A 262 -0.45 -1.81 -24.75
CA ARG A 262 -1.49 -1.01 -24.08
C ARG A 262 -1.95 -1.66 -22.77
N PHE A 263 -2.11 -2.99 -22.77
CA PHE A 263 -2.45 -3.75 -21.57
C PHE A 263 -1.37 -3.65 -20.48
N VAL A 264 -0.10 -3.84 -20.84
CA VAL A 264 1.01 -3.71 -19.87
C VAL A 264 1.04 -2.30 -19.30
N ALA A 265 0.86 -1.27 -20.11
CA ALA A 265 0.80 0.11 -19.62
C ALA A 265 -0.37 0.32 -18.63
N ALA A 266 -1.56 -0.19 -18.96
CA ALA A 266 -2.73 -0.12 -18.08
C ALA A 266 -2.50 -0.84 -16.74
N PHE A 267 -1.96 -2.05 -16.79
CA PHE A 267 -1.64 -2.85 -15.61
C PHE A 267 -0.60 -2.15 -14.73
N THR A 268 0.46 -1.60 -15.31
CA THR A 268 1.48 -0.86 -14.58
C THR A 268 0.88 0.37 -13.88
N ALA A 269 0.02 1.14 -14.56
CA ALA A 269 -0.65 2.29 -13.96
C ALA A 269 -1.61 1.88 -12.83
N ALA A 270 -2.32 0.76 -12.99
CA ALA A 270 -3.18 0.19 -11.95
C ALA A 270 -2.39 -0.19 -10.69
N VAL A 271 -1.28 -0.91 -10.83
CA VAL A 271 -0.44 -1.31 -9.70
C VAL A 271 0.19 -0.09 -9.02
N LEU A 272 0.69 0.87 -9.80
CA LEU A 272 1.25 2.11 -9.27
C LEU A 272 0.19 2.89 -8.46
N TYR A 273 -1.04 2.98 -8.99
CA TYR A 273 -2.15 3.61 -8.30
C TYR A 273 -2.43 2.96 -6.95
N LEU A 274 -2.58 1.64 -6.92
CA LEU A 274 -2.85 0.89 -5.69
C LEU A 274 -1.70 1.00 -4.68
N LYS A 275 -0.45 0.94 -5.13
CA LYS A 275 0.73 1.13 -4.27
C LYS A 275 0.73 2.50 -3.61
N VAL A 276 0.48 3.56 -4.38
CA VAL A 276 0.43 4.92 -3.86
C VAL A 276 -0.71 5.07 -2.83
N LEU A 277 -1.87 4.44 -3.05
CA LEU A 277 -2.95 4.44 -2.06
C LEU A 277 -2.54 3.80 -0.73
N VAL A 278 -1.85 2.65 -0.79
CA VAL A 278 -1.36 1.96 0.41
C VAL A 278 -0.31 2.82 1.12
N LEU A 279 0.62 3.43 0.40
CA LEU A 279 1.65 4.29 0.99
C LEU A 279 1.05 5.54 1.66
N LEU A 280 0.02 6.12 1.06
CA LEU A 280 -0.70 7.28 1.60
C LEU A 280 -1.69 6.91 2.72
N HIS A 281 -1.84 5.63 3.06
CA HIS A 281 -2.75 5.20 4.11
C HIS A 281 -2.37 5.85 5.46
N PRO A 282 -3.33 6.32 6.27
CA PRO A 282 -3.01 6.98 7.53
C PRO A 282 -2.15 6.12 8.47
N GLU A 283 -2.39 4.80 8.48
CA GLU A 283 -1.68 3.88 9.37
C GLU A 283 -0.23 3.65 8.94
N THR A 284 0.08 3.62 7.65
CA THR A 284 1.46 3.49 7.17
C THR A 284 2.25 4.76 7.45
N ALA A 285 1.60 5.93 7.36
CA ALA A 285 2.20 7.21 7.69
C ALA A 285 2.51 7.36 9.20
N ALA A 286 1.82 6.62 10.07
CA ALA A 286 2.01 6.67 11.51
C ALA A 286 3.13 5.74 12.00
N ALA A 287 3.42 4.66 11.26
CA ALA A 287 4.37 3.63 11.67
C ALA A 287 5.85 4.03 11.52
N THR A 288 6.16 5.12 10.82
CA THR A 288 7.56 5.55 10.59
C THR A 288 7.95 6.69 11.55
N PRO A 289 8.77 6.45 12.59
CA PRO A 289 9.22 7.49 13.52
C PRO A 289 10.03 8.61 12.83
N ALA A 290 10.59 8.34 11.65
CA ALA A 290 11.23 9.34 10.79
C ALA A 290 10.26 10.39 10.22
N ALA A 291 8.96 10.11 10.16
CA ALA A 291 7.95 11.02 9.64
C ALA A 291 7.59 12.17 10.60
N ALA A 292 7.94 12.05 11.89
CA ALA A 292 7.64 13.07 12.90
C ALA A 292 8.71 14.19 12.97
N THR A 293 9.97 13.88 12.64
CA THR A 293 11.10 14.82 12.77
C THR A 293 11.40 15.62 11.50
N LEU A 294 10.80 15.27 10.35
CA LEU A 294 11.02 15.98 9.09
C LEU A 294 9.71 16.61 8.55
N ARG A 295 9.34 17.76 9.10
CA ARG A 295 8.47 18.72 8.38
C ARG A 295 9.20 19.47 7.25
N VAL A 296 10.48 19.15 7.01
CA VAL A 296 11.23 19.50 5.79
C VAL A 296 11.00 18.46 4.66
N PHE A 297 10.35 17.32 4.94
CA PHE A 297 10.04 16.27 3.96
C PHE A 297 8.77 16.56 3.13
N LEU A 298 8.86 17.52 2.22
CA LEU A 298 8.17 17.34 0.93
C LEU A 298 8.93 16.33 0.04
N ASP A 299 10.14 15.90 0.43
CA ASP A 299 11.01 14.99 -0.32
C ASP A 299 10.76 13.47 -0.11
N ASP A 300 10.26 12.98 1.03
CA ASP A 300 10.22 11.51 1.27
C ASP A 300 9.02 10.84 0.63
N ARG A 301 7.85 11.48 0.67
CA ARG A 301 6.69 11.01 -0.10
C ARG A 301 6.97 11.11 -1.58
N ALA A 302 7.68 12.17 -2.01
CA ALA A 302 8.17 12.26 -3.38
C ALA A 302 9.13 11.12 -3.69
N LEU A 303 10.02 10.73 -2.77
CA LEU A 303 10.95 9.60 -2.92
C LEU A 303 10.22 8.26 -3.04
N GLU A 304 9.21 8.00 -2.21
CA GLU A 304 8.43 6.76 -2.28
C GLU A 304 7.57 6.69 -3.54
N VAL A 305 6.91 7.80 -3.91
CA VAL A 305 6.19 7.92 -5.18
C VAL A 305 7.16 7.76 -6.36
N THR A 306 8.36 8.34 -6.27
CA THR A 306 9.43 8.19 -7.27
C THR A 306 9.91 6.75 -7.35
N ARG A 307 10.07 6.06 -6.22
CA ARG A 307 10.45 4.64 -6.17
C ARG A 307 9.37 3.77 -6.78
N ALA A 308 8.10 4.03 -6.49
CA ALA A 308 6.98 3.33 -7.10
C ALA A 308 6.92 3.58 -8.62
N ALA A 309 7.14 4.82 -9.06
CA ALA A 309 7.21 5.19 -10.47
C ALA A 309 8.42 4.57 -11.20
N LEU A 310 9.58 4.51 -10.55
CA LEU A 310 10.77 3.85 -11.07
C LEU A 310 10.53 2.34 -11.21
N ASN A 311 9.89 1.72 -10.23
CA ASN A 311 9.52 0.31 -10.26
C ASN A 311 8.53 0.02 -11.41
N ALA A 312 7.55 0.89 -11.61
CA ALA A 312 6.67 0.88 -12.78
C ALA A 312 7.46 0.97 -14.10
N ALA A 313 8.43 1.87 -14.19
CA ALA A 313 9.29 2.01 -15.35
C ALA A 313 10.16 0.75 -15.60
N ILE A 314 10.71 0.14 -14.55
CA ILE A 314 11.47 -1.11 -14.65
C ILE A 314 10.60 -2.23 -15.21
N GLY A 315 9.35 -2.38 -14.73
CA GLY A 315 8.44 -3.39 -15.30
C GLY A 315 8.17 -3.18 -16.80
N LEU A 316 8.04 -1.94 -17.26
CA LEU A 316 7.90 -1.61 -18.67
C LEU A 316 9.17 -1.92 -19.48
N LEU A 317 10.35 -1.64 -18.92
CA LEU A 317 11.64 -1.99 -19.52
C LEU A 317 11.83 -3.51 -19.62
N LEU A 318 11.47 -4.25 -18.57
CA LEU A 318 11.50 -5.72 -18.54
C LEU A 318 10.57 -6.31 -19.60
N TYR A 319 9.37 -5.76 -19.77
CA TYR A 319 8.49 -6.15 -20.87
C TYR A 319 9.13 -5.93 -22.24
N ARG A 320 9.77 -4.77 -22.46
CA ARG A 320 10.44 -4.45 -23.73
C ARG A 320 11.61 -5.39 -24.00
N LEU A 321 12.46 -5.63 -23.00
CA LEU A 321 13.58 -6.57 -23.08
C LEU A 321 13.08 -8.00 -23.33
N GLY A 322 12.07 -8.44 -22.58
CA GLY A 322 11.43 -9.73 -22.76
C GLY A 322 10.87 -9.91 -24.17
N CYS A 323 10.25 -8.89 -24.76
CA CYS A 323 9.79 -8.95 -26.15
C CYS A 323 10.93 -9.16 -27.15
N GLY A 324 12.09 -8.51 -26.94
CA GLY A 324 13.27 -8.64 -27.81
C GLY A 324 13.96 -9.99 -27.66
N LEU A 325 14.16 -10.45 -26.43
CA LEU A 325 14.87 -11.70 -26.12
C LEU A 325 14.00 -12.94 -26.33
N LEU A 326 12.75 -12.88 -25.88
CA LEU A 326 11.84 -14.02 -25.92
C LEU A 326 11.07 -14.10 -27.24
N GLY A 327 10.92 -13.02 -28.02
CA GLY A 327 10.05 -13.02 -29.20
C GLY A 327 8.57 -13.35 -28.92
N ASP A 328 8.22 -13.66 -27.67
CA ASP A 328 6.89 -13.98 -27.16
C ASP A 328 6.49 -12.89 -26.18
N ARG A 329 5.43 -12.18 -26.55
CA ARG A 329 4.97 -10.99 -25.84
C ARG A 329 4.04 -11.33 -24.69
N LEU A 330 3.37 -12.49 -24.75
CA LEU A 330 2.55 -12.96 -23.64
C LEU A 330 3.46 -13.36 -22.48
N ALA A 331 4.53 -14.11 -22.77
CA ALA A 331 5.54 -14.44 -21.78
C ALA A 331 6.19 -13.18 -21.17
N ALA A 332 6.56 -12.20 -22.01
CA ALA A 332 7.13 -10.93 -21.54
C ALA A 332 6.14 -10.12 -20.68
N ALA A 333 4.86 -10.07 -21.06
CA ALA A 333 3.83 -9.38 -20.29
C ALA A 333 3.57 -10.06 -18.95
N GLY A 334 3.47 -11.40 -18.94
CA GLY A 334 3.35 -12.19 -17.72
C GLY A 334 4.53 -11.95 -16.77
N GLY A 335 5.75 -11.89 -17.31
CA GLY A 335 6.92 -11.58 -16.50
C GLY A 335 6.85 -10.18 -15.87
N ALA A 336 6.50 -9.16 -16.64
CA ALA A 336 6.33 -7.81 -16.10
C ALA A 336 5.23 -7.73 -15.02
N VAL A 337 4.13 -8.46 -15.21
CA VAL A 337 3.04 -8.57 -14.22
C VAL A 337 3.56 -9.22 -12.92
N ILE A 338 4.24 -10.37 -13.01
CA ILE A 338 4.79 -11.06 -11.84
C ILE A 338 5.78 -10.17 -11.09
N TYR A 339 6.65 -9.45 -11.81
CA TYR A 339 7.58 -8.50 -11.20
C TYR A 339 6.86 -7.40 -10.40
N GLN A 340 5.81 -6.81 -10.96
CA GLN A 340 5.04 -5.76 -10.30
C GLN A 340 4.25 -6.24 -9.08
N LEU A 341 3.89 -7.53 -9.05
CA LEU A 341 3.18 -8.18 -7.95
C LEU A 341 4.13 -8.73 -6.87
N ALA A 342 5.42 -8.86 -7.16
CA ALA A 342 6.37 -9.44 -6.23
C ALA A 342 6.46 -8.61 -4.92
N PRO A 343 6.47 -9.22 -3.72
CA PRO A 343 6.41 -8.51 -2.43
C PRO A 343 7.50 -7.44 -2.24
N GLY A 344 8.71 -7.68 -2.76
CA GLY A 344 9.82 -6.71 -2.71
C GLY A 344 9.54 -5.40 -3.46
N SER A 345 8.50 -5.38 -4.30
CA SER A 345 8.03 -4.17 -5.00
C SER A 345 7.00 -3.37 -4.18
N PHE A 346 6.54 -3.90 -3.05
CA PHE A 346 5.65 -3.26 -2.06
C PHE A 346 6.37 -2.89 -0.75
N GLY A 347 7.51 -3.51 -0.44
CA GLY A 347 8.24 -3.30 0.82
C GLY A 347 9.03 -2.00 0.87
N GLY A 348 8.38 -0.92 1.30
CA GLY A 348 9.05 0.20 1.96
C GLY A 348 9.15 -0.09 3.45
N GLY A 349 10.32 -0.54 3.91
CA GLY A 349 10.61 -0.70 5.34
C GLY A 349 10.87 -2.15 5.76
N LEU A 350 12.01 -2.35 6.43
CA LEU A 350 12.39 -3.49 7.28
C LEU A 350 13.19 -4.66 6.69
N ALA A 351 13.36 -4.85 5.38
CA ALA A 351 14.33 -5.83 4.86
C ALA A 351 15.08 -5.28 3.64
N GLY A 352 16.41 -5.40 3.66
CA GLY A 352 17.36 -4.64 2.83
C GLY A 352 17.17 -4.67 1.31
N GLN A 353 17.91 -3.77 0.65
CA GLN A 353 17.97 -3.52 -0.81
C GLN A 353 18.18 -4.77 -1.70
N SER A 354 18.52 -5.92 -1.13
CA SER A 354 18.82 -7.16 -1.85
C SER A 354 17.60 -7.82 -2.51
N THR A 355 16.37 -7.59 -2.04
CA THR A 355 15.17 -8.22 -2.63
C THR A 355 14.74 -7.61 -3.98
N ALA A 356 15.14 -6.38 -4.28
CA ALA A 356 14.75 -5.67 -5.50
C ALA A 356 15.36 -6.27 -6.78
N LEU A 357 16.52 -6.94 -6.69
CA LEU A 357 17.18 -7.59 -7.84
C LEU A 357 16.79 -9.07 -8.00
N VAL A 358 16.37 -9.73 -6.93
CA VAL A 358 16.05 -11.17 -6.95
C VAL A 358 14.70 -11.44 -7.66
N ALA A 359 13.70 -10.58 -7.46
CA ALA A 359 12.40 -10.72 -8.12
C ALA A 359 12.46 -10.70 -9.67
N PRO A 360 13.12 -9.74 -10.34
CA PRO A 360 13.21 -9.73 -11.80
C PRO A 360 14.02 -10.90 -12.36
N LEU A 361 15.00 -11.39 -11.61
CA LEU A 361 15.78 -12.59 -11.94
C LEU A 361 14.91 -13.86 -11.89
N ILE A 362 14.12 -14.06 -10.82
CA ILE A 362 13.16 -15.17 -10.71
C ILE A 362 12.15 -15.14 -11.88
N VAL A 363 11.64 -13.95 -12.19
CA VAL A 363 10.69 -13.75 -13.29
C VAL A 363 11.29 -14.14 -14.64
N LEU A 364 12.51 -13.72 -14.93
CA LEU A 364 13.19 -14.06 -16.19
C LEU A 364 13.47 -15.57 -16.28
N ALA A 365 13.83 -16.22 -15.16
CA ALA A 365 14.00 -17.67 -15.12
C ALA A 365 12.68 -18.44 -15.29
N ALA A 366 11.60 -17.98 -14.67
CA ALA A 366 10.27 -18.56 -14.84
C ALA A 366 9.76 -18.42 -16.28
N ALA A 367 9.94 -17.25 -16.91
CA ALA A 367 9.57 -17.02 -18.29
C ALA A 367 10.42 -17.88 -19.26
N GLY A 368 11.72 -18.02 -18.99
CA GLY A 368 12.63 -18.89 -19.75
C GLY A 368 12.24 -20.37 -19.66
N THR A 369 11.89 -20.85 -18.46
CA THR A 369 11.48 -22.25 -18.22
C THR A 369 10.17 -22.60 -18.91
N ILE A 370 9.14 -21.74 -18.80
CA ILE A 370 7.85 -21.94 -19.47
C ILE A 370 8.03 -22.05 -20.99
N ARG A 371 8.87 -21.19 -21.58
CA ARG A 371 9.12 -21.20 -23.03
C ARG A 371 9.89 -22.44 -23.48
N LEU A 372 10.90 -22.86 -22.72
CA LEU A 372 11.66 -24.09 -23.00
C LEU A 372 10.76 -25.33 -22.90
N ALA A 373 9.87 -25.37 -21.90
CA ALA A 373 8.87 -26.42 -21.77
C ALA A 373 7.90 -26.44 -22.96
N ALA A 374 7.41 -25.28 -23.40
CA ALA A 374 6.50 -25.16 -24.54
C ALA A 374 7.11 -25.62 -25.88
N ARG A 375 8.44 -25.50 -26.04
CA ARG A 375 9.15 -25.96 -27.25
C ARG A 375 9.41 -27.46 -27.31
N LYS A 376 9.07 -28.22 -26.26
CA LYS A 376 9.45 -29.64 -26.10
C LYS A 376 10.97 -29.92 -26.23
N GLU A 377 11.80 -28.89 -26.21
CA GLU A 377 13.26 -28.98 -26.08
C GLU A 377 13.63 -29.28 -24.61
N THR A 378 13.17 -30.42 -24.11
CA THR A 378 13.69 -30.99 -22.86
C THR A 378 15.07 -31.56 -23.14
N ARG A 379 16.11 -31.28 -22.34
CA ARG A 379 16.38 -32.18 -21.19
C ARG A 379 17.32 -31.62 -20.10
N ARG A 380 17.94 -30.45 -20.25
CA ARG A 380 18.93 -29.99 -19.23
C ARG A 380 18.80 -28.51 -18.87
N LEU A 381 18.62 -27.62 -19.85
CA LEU A 381 18.55 -26.18 -19.59
C LEU A 381 17.28 -25.77 -18.83
N SER A 382 16.13 -26.38 -19.14
CA SER A 382 14.87 -26.15 -18.43
C SER A 382 14.94 -26.59 -16.97
N LEU A 383 15.59 -27.72 -16.69
CA LEU A 383 15.84 -28.18 -15.32
C LEU A 383 16.79 -27.26 -14.57
N VAL A 384 17.84 -26.76 -15.22
CA VAL A 384 18.80 -25.82 -14.59
C VAL A 384 18.13 -24.48 -14.30
N LEU A 385 17.34 -23.92 -15.21
CA LEU A 385 16.61 -22.67 -14.98
C LEU A 385 15.48 -22.83 -13.97
N ALA A 386 14.81 -23.99 -13.93
CA ALA A 386 13.78 -24.28 -12.93
C ALA A 386 14.41 -24.47 -11.55
N ALA A 387 15.51 -25.20 -11.45
CA ALA A 387 16.28 -25.37 -10.22
C ALA A 387 16.84 -24.02 -9.72
N TRP A 388 17.30 -23.16 -10.62
CA TRP A 388 17.79 -21.84 -10.26
C TRP A 388 16.66 -20.90 -9.81
N GLY A 389 15.53 -20.87 -10.53
CA GLY A 389 14.35 -20.11 -10.11
C GLY A 389 13.80 -20.58 -8.76
N PHE A 390 13.81 -21.90 -8.52
CA PHE A 390 13.45 -22.49 -7.24
C PHE A 390 14.44 -22.12 -6.14
N ALA A 391 15.75 -22.21 -6.38
CA ALA A 391 16.78 -21.82 -5.41
C ALA A 391 16.71 -20.33 -5.05
N ALA A 392 16.43 -19.45 -6.02
CA ALA A 392 16.23 -18.03 -5.77
C ALA A 392 14.94 -17.74 -4.98
N LEU A 393 13.85 -18.48 -5.24
CA LEU A 393 12.61 -18.41 -4.47
C LEU A 393 12.80 -18.88 -3.02
N VAL A 394 13.41 -20.04 -2.82
CA VAL A 394 13.69 -20.61 -1.50
C VAL A 394 14.67 -19.73 -0.73
N GLY A 395 15.75 -19.27 -1.38
CA GLY A 395 16.70 -18.32 -0.78
C GLY A 395 16.04 -16.99 -0.39
N GLY A 396 15.17 -16.43 -1.24
CA GLY A 396 14.41 -15.22 -0.91
C GLY A 396 13.40 -15.40 0.23
N ALA A 397 12.71 -16.55 0.28
CA ALA A 397 11.78 -16.90 1.35
C ALA A 397 12.51 -17.17 2.69
N TRP A 398 13.72 -17.72 2.64
CA TRP A 398 14.54 -17.96 3.83
C TRP A 398 15.19 -16.67 4.34
N LEU A 399 15.68 -15.80 3.45
CA LEU A 399 16.28 -14.49 3.77
C LEU A 399 15.26 -13.42 4.21
N SER A 400 13.96 -13.64 3.98
CA SER A 400 12.90 -12.77 4.50
C SER A 400 12.49 -13.10 5.94
N ARG A 401 13.12 -14.11 6.56
CA ARG A 401 12.95 -14.36 7.99
C ARG A 401 13.63 -13.25 8.79
N PRO A 402 12.93 -12.63 9.76
CA PRO A 402 13.44 -11.48 10.51
C PRO A 402 14.70 -11.77 11.34
N GLU A 403 14.98 -13.04 11.62
CA GLU A 403 16.07 -13.49 12.50
C GLU A 403 17.47 -13.52 11.82
N MET A 404 17.55 -13.42 10.49
CA MET A 404 18.80 -13.66 9.72
C MET A 404 19.43 -12.39 9.12
N ALA A 405 19.25 -11.21 9.76
CA ALA A 405 19.62 -9.91 9.19
C ALA A 405 21.13 -9.62 9.05
N TYR A 406 22.03 -10.48 9.53
CA TYR A 406 23.49 -10.30 9.50
C TYR A 406 24.14 -11.63 9.09
N PRO A 407 24.74 -11.84 7.89
CA PRO A 407 25.43 -10.89 6.99
C PRO A 407 25.06 -11.05 5.49
N VAL A 408 24.34 -10.08 4.92
CA VAL A 408 23.74 -10.20 3.56
C VAL A 408 24.60 -9.59 2.43
N THR A 409 25.82 -9.12 2.72
CA THR A 409 26.65 -8.40 1.74
C THR A 409 27.38 -9.28 0.71
N VAL A 410 27.45 -10.60 0.90
CA VAL A 410 28.31 -11.49 0.08
C VAL A 410 27.54 -12.31 -0.98
N TYR A 411 26.23 -12.50 -0.82
CA TYR A 411 25.44 -13.41 -1.68
C TYR A 411 25.09 -12.88 -3.09
N PRO A 412 24.67 -11.62 -3.28
CA PRO A 412 24.34 -11.11 -4.62
C PRO A 412 25.52 -11.11 -5.61
N PRO A 413 26.76 -10.73 -5.22
CA PRO A 413 27.93 -10.81 -6.09
C PRO A 413 28.27 -12.24 -6.51
N LEU A 414 28.15 -13.22 -5.62
CA LEU A 414 28.42 -14.62 -5.93
C LEU A 414 27.38 -15.23 -6.88
N ALA A 415 26.10 -14.88 -6.71
CA ALA A 415 25.04 -15.31 -7.64
C ALA A 415 25.22 -14.69 -9.04
N LEU A 416 25.62 -13.42 -9.11
CA LEU A 416 25.96 -12.74 -10.36
C LEU A 416 27.25 -13.30 -11.00
N ALA A 417 28.27 -13.60 -10.21
CA ALA A 417 29.52 -14.20 -10.67
C ALA A 417 29.31 -15.64 -11.17
N ALA A 418 28.46 -16.42 -10.51
CA ALA A 418 28.07 -17.75 -10.95
C ALA A 418 27.23 -17.70 -12.24
N ALA A 419 26.33 -16.73 -12.37
CA ALA A 419 25.55 -16.51 -13.59
C ALA A 419 26.43 -16.04 -14.77
N ALA A 420 27.37 -15.13 -14.53
CA ALA A 420 28.35 -14.69 -15.51
C ALA A 420 29.31 -15.84 -15.90
N GLY A 421 29.76 -16.63 -14.94
CA GLY A 421 30.60 -17.82 -15.18
C GLY A 421 29.87 -18.93 -15.95
N ALA A 422 28.57 -19.12 -15.70
CA ALA A 422 27.72 -20.03 -16.47
C ALA A 422 27.51 -19.55 -17.91
N ALA A 423 27.27 -18.25 -18.11
CA ALA A 423 27.11 -17.65 -19.43
C ALA A 423 28.43 -17.66 -20.23
N TRP A 424 29.57 -17.40 -19.58
CA TRP A 424 30.91 -17.45 -20.17
C TRP A 424 31.35 -18.89 -20.46
N GLY A 425 31.08 -19.84 -19.55
CA GLY A 425 31.33 -21.26 -19.78
C GLY A 425 30.54 -21.82 -20.96
N TRP A 426 29.34 -21.30 -21.21
CA TRP A 426 28.53 -21.64 -22.38
C TRP A 426 29.13 -21.13 -23.70
N SER A 427 29.79 -19.95 -23.70
CA SER A 427 30.40 -19.40 -24.93
C SER A 427 31.67 -20.13 -25.36
N ILE A 428 32.29 -20.96 -24.50
CA ILE A 428 33.57 -21.64 -24.77
C ILE A 428 33.40 -23.15 -25.08
N GLY A 429 32.17 -23.66 -25.13
CA GLY A 429 31.88 -25.06 -25.50
C GLY A 429 32.13 -26.07 -24.37
N ARG A 430 32.23 -27.37 -24.73
CA ARG A 430 31.99 -28.54 -23.83
C ARG A 430 32.77 -28.58 -22.51
N LEU A 431 33.86 -27.85 -22.34
CA LEU A 431 34.59 -27.76 -21.07
C LEU A 431 33.85 -26.91 -20.01
N GLY A 432 33.09 -25.89 -20.42
CA GLY A 432 32.39 -24.99 -19.51
C GLY A 432 31.34 -25.69 -18.66
N ALA A 433 30.63 -26.68 -19.22
CA ALA A 433 29.58 -27.41 -18.51
C ALA A 433 30.10 -28.16 -17.26
N ARG A 434 31.34 -28.67 -17.28
CA ARG A 434 31.94 -29.34 -16.11
C ARG A 434 32.28 -28.34 -15.00
N VAL A 435 32.81 -27.17 -15.37
CA VAL A 435 33.13 -26.10 -14.43
C VAL A 435 31.86 -25.51 -13.80
N THR A 436 30.80 -25.30 -14.59
CA THR A 436 29.52 -24.79 -14.06
C THR A 436 28.86 -25.81 -13.13
N THR A 437 28.94 -27.10 -13.44
CA THR A 437 28.38 -28.16 -12.57
C THR A 437 29.15 -28.23 -11.24
N SER A 438 30.48 -28.10 -11.26
CA SER A 438 31.29 -28.02 -10.04
C SER A 438 31.00 -26.77 -9.21
N ILE A 439 30.82 -25.60 -9.82
CA ILE A 439 30.48 -24.36 -9.08
C ILE A 439 29.10 -24.47 -8.42
N VAL A 440 28.12 -25.04 -9.12
CA VAL A 440 26.77 -25.26 -8.56
C VAL A 440 26.79 -26.31 -7.44
N LEU A 441 27.49 -27.43 -7.62
CA LEU A 441 27.66 -28.45 -6.56
C LEU A 441 28.40 -27.89 -5.34
N SER A 442 29.45 -27.11 -5.54
CA SER A 442 30.16 -26.44 -4.45
C SER A 442 29.27 -25.44 -3.71
N GLY A 443 28.44 -24.67 -4.43
CA GLY A 443 27.46 -23.76 -3.82
C GLY A 443 26.39 -24.47 -3.01
N VAL A 444 25.88 -25.61 -3.51
CA VAL A 444 24.89 -26.45 -2.81
C VAL A 444 25.50 -27.12 -1.57
N LEU A 445 26.70 -27.68 -1.68
CA LEU A 445 27.42 -28.30 -0.56
C LEU A 445 27.79 -27.28 0.52
N TRP A 446 28.14 -26.05 0.13
CA TRP A 446 28.45 -24.99 1.08
C TRP A 446 27.19 -24.46 1.79
N ALA A 447 26.07 -24.32 1.07
CA ALA A 447 24.78 -23.96 1.68
C ALA A 447 24.27 -25.05 2.66
N ALA A 448 24.47 -26.32 2.32
CA ALA A 448 24.14 -27.44 3.22
C ALA A 448 25.06 -27.47 4.46
N ALA A 449 26.35 -27.17 4.31
CA ALA A 449 27.29 -27.08 5.43
C ALA A 449 26.99 -25.91 6.36
N VAL A 450 26.59 -24.75 5.83
CA VAL A 450 26.18 -23.58 6.63
C VAL A 450 24.86 -23.85 7.38
N ALA A 451 23.89 -24.52 6.73
CA ALA A 451 22.66 -24.93 7.40
C ALA A 451 22.93 -25.94 8.53
N TRP A 452 23.82 -26.90 8.31
CA TRP A 452 24.22 -27.88 9.32
C TRP A 452 24.97 -27.22 10.50
N LEU A 453 25.86 -26.27 10.23
CA LEU A 453 26.58 -25.51 11.27
C LEU A 453 25.71 -24.53 12.06
N SER A 454 24.50 -24.20 11.58
CA SER A 454 23.55 -23.36 12.31
C SER A 454 22.59 -24.13 13.21
N GLU A 455 22.56 -25.47 13.10
CA GLU A 455 21.76 -26.36 13.97
C GLU A 455 22.60 -27.01 15.09
N VAL A 456 23.92 -26.89 15.05
CA VAL A 456 24.87 -27.26 16.11
C VAL A 456 25.25 -26.02 16.90
#